data_AF-A0A2N2ISA9-F1
#
_entry.id   AF-A0A2N2ISA9-F1
#
_cell.length_a   1.000
_cell.length_b   1.000
_cell.length_c   1.000
_cell.angle_alpha   90.00
_cell.angle_beta   90.00
_cell.angle_gamma   90.00
#
_symmetry.space_group_name_H-M   'P 1'
#
loop_
_entity.id
_entity.type
_entity.pdbx_description
1 polymer ?
#
loop_
_entity_poly.entity_id
_entity_poly.type
_entity_poly.pdbx_seq_one_letter_code
_entity_poly.pdbx_strand_id
1 'polypeptide(L)'
;MYRAYLFLPWLLAGTLACTFDTAGLGETGTNNSSNINNIVLNNVNNLNNVTCGNGALDTGEDCDGVELDGATCVSLGLEGTGLACDAACQYDTSACDPPLTCGNGALDEGEACDGEDLDGQTCGTLGYHGTGLLCAADCTFDLSACITNGRCGDDVLNGPEECDGADLGDATCDSLGLGLGDLACGVDCLLDVSACHQPEICDDGIDNDGDNDVDCLDADCAADLMCGNALCTEFDTGTEHLLLGTLSELTGNNPVRSFSVSYWVKFNGTQPDWATPMGASSNSSWGDGFGFYHSSADLIRFWINSYGTTRATTTTVITNNVWYHVVGTFDADATSGNIKIYLNGVLEGQGDLKAAVTAPNAPVSIGALFDDDMVGFIDEVGFWSLALTDRNVNAIYNGGSPVSLLTDYGNYDQSGTLTAYYRMGDGDTLPTIADHAGAHPGTLIDGEGDELVNDTP
;
A
#
# COMPACT_ATOMS: atom_id res chain seq x y z
N MET A 1 -4.35 -30.45 33.28
CA MET A 1 -5.66 -30.85 33.84
C MET A 1 -6.74 -30.42 32.86
N TYR A 2 -7.61 -31.37 32.52
CA TYR A 2 -8.66 -31.42 31.51
C TYR A 2 -9.37 -30.14 31.04
N ARG A 3 -9.44 -29.96 29.72
CA ARG A 3 -10.70 -29.97 28.93
C ARG A 3 -10.41 -30.28 27.47
N ALA A 4 -11.09 -31.29 26.93
CA ALA A 4 -11.04 -31.75 25.55
C ALA A 4 -12.47 -31.87 25.03
N TYR A 5 -12.75 -31.31 23.85
CA TYR A 5 -13.81 -31.73 22.94
C TYR A 5 -13.36 -31.42 21.50
N LEU A 6 -13.16 -32.48 20.74
CA LEU A 6 -12.88 -32.54 19.30
C LEU A 6 -13.85 -33.60 18.77
N PHE A 7 -14.62 -33.32 17.72
CA PHE A 7 -14.93 -34.31 16.66
C PHE A 7 -15.46 -33.59 15.41
N LEU A 8 -14.98 -34.11 14.28
CA LEU A 8 -14.89 -33.56 12.90
C LEU A 8 -16.20 -33.56 12.08
N PRO A 9 -16.22 -32.81 10.96
CA PRO A 9 -17.28 -32.85 9.94
C PRO A 9 -17.04 -33.97 8.90
N TRP A 10 -18.11 -34.41 8.22
CA TRP A 10 -18.04 -35.27 7.04
C TRP A 10 -18.58 -34.53 5.81
N LEU A 11 -17.72 -34.35 4.82
CA LEU A 11 -18.03 -34.09 3.41
C LEU A 11 -17.67 -35.35 2.62
N LEU A 12 -18.50 -35.77 1.67
CA LEU A 12 -18.06 -36.59 0.54
C LEU A 12 -18.81 -36.15 -0.72
N ALA A 13 -18.03 -35.84 -1.76
CA ALA A 13 -18.45 -35.45 -3.09
C ALA A 13 -18.04 -36.52 -4.12
N GLY A 14 -18.64 -36.46 -5.31
CA GLY A 14 -18.14 -37.06 -6.57
C GLY A 14 -19.14 -37.99 -7.25
N THR A 15 -20.08 -37.51 -8.09
CA THR A 15 -19.99 -37.21 -9.54
C THR A 15 -19.76 -38.41 -10.47
N LEU A 16 -20.68 -38.64 -11.41
CA LEU A 16 -20.45 -38.65 -12.87
C LEU A 16 -21.79 -38.68 -13.64
N ALA A 17 -21.76 -38.17 -14.88
CA ALA A 17 -22.88 -37.56 -15.61
C ALA A 17 -23.47 -38.39 -16.78
N CYS A 18 -24.54 -37.83 -17.38
CA CYS A 18 -25.12 -38.02 -18.74
C CYS A 18 -25.90 -39.34 -19.00
N THR A 19 -27.06 -39.42 -19.67
CA THR A 19 -27.88 -38.57 -20.58
C THR A 19 -29.29 -39.17 -20.78
N PHE A 20 -30.27 -38.31 -21.10
CA PHE A 20 -31.55 -38.43 -21.85
C PHE A 20 -32.28 -39.76 -22.19
N ASP A 21 -33.61 -39.65 -22.04
CA ASP A 21 -34.71 -40.03 -22.95
C ASP A 21 -35.70 -41.15 -22.56
N THR A 22 -36.95 -40.82 -22.85
CA THR A 22 -38.29 -41.42 -22.76
C THR A 22 -38.42 -42.93 -22.98
N ALA A 23 -39.36 -43.55 -22.24
CA ALA A 23 -40.45 -44.37 -22.79
C ALA A 23 -41.16 -45.19 -21.71
N GLY A 24 -42.50 -45.15 -21.76
CA GLY A 24 -43.27 -46.39 -21.84
C GLY A 24 -43.71 -47.03 -20.53
N LEU A 25 -44.82 -46.54 -19.97
CA LEU A 25 -45.81 -47.42 -19.35
C LEU A 25 -46.33 -48.38 -20.43
N GLY A 26 -45.75 -49.58 -20.49
CA GLY A 26 -46.29 -50.71 -21.24
C GLY A 26 -47.05 -51.63 -20.28
N GLU A 27 -48.37 -51.49 -20.24
CA GLU A 27 -49.25 -52.50 -19.64
C GLU A 27 -49.06 -53.84 -20.36
N THR A 28 -48.60 -54.85 -19.61
CA THR A 28 -48.64 -56.24 -20.04
C THR A 28 -50.03 -56.80 -19.78
N GLY A 29 -50.79 -57.01 -20.85
CA GLY A 29 -52.08 -57.69 -20.81
C GLY A 29 -51.97 -59.09 -20.21
N THR A 30 -52.93 -59.43 -19.35
CA THR A 30 -53.25 -60.81 -19.00
C THR A 30 -54.72 -61.08 -19.29
N ASN A 31 -54.95 -61.87 -20.33
CA ASN A 31 -56.25 -62.47 -20.62
C ASN A 31 -56.56 -63.50 -19.54
N ASN A 32 -57.65 -63.31 -18.79
CA ASN A 32 -58.28 -64.41 -18.08
C ASN A 32 -59.77 -64.49 -18.43
N SER A 33 -60.05 -65.50 -19.24
CA SER A 33 -61.36 -66.08 -19.48
C SER A 33 -62.05 -66.52 -18.19
N SER A 34 -63.38 -66.38 -18.19
CA SER A 34 -64.39 -67.11 -17.39
C SER A 34 -64.80 -66.50 -16.04
N ASN A 35 -65.92 -65.75 -15.98
CA ASN A 35 -67.04 -66.08 -15.08
C ASN A 35 -68.31 -65.20 -15.26
N ILE A 36 -69.40 -65.87 -15.67
CA ILE A 36 -70.78 -65.79 -15.16
C ILE A 36 -71.68 -64.61 -15.59
N ASN A 37 -72.48 -64.89 -16.63
CA ASN A 37 -73.96 -64.82 -16.70
C ASN A 37 -74.72 -63.87 -15.75
N ASN A 38 -75.37 -62.82 -16.29
CA ASN A 38 -76.77 -62.49 -15.94
C ASN A 38 -77.47 -61.52 -16.93
N ILE A 39 -78.63 -61.95 -17.48
CA ILE A 39 -79.84 -61.14 -17.87
C ILE A 39 -79.68 -60.12 -19.02
N VAL A 40 -80.08 -60.44 -20.27
CA VAL A 40 -81.43 -60.37 -20.92
C VAL A 40 -81.88 -58.96 -21.40
N LEU A 41 -81.74 -58.77 -22.73
CA LEU A 41 -82.57 -58.08 -23.75
C LEU A 41 -83.01 -56.60 -23.62
N ASN A 42 -82.59 -55.78 -24.61
CA ASN A 42 -83.41 -55.00 -25.58
C ASN A 42 -82.49 -54.16 -26.48
N ASN A 43 -82.18 -54.57 -27.72
CA ASN A 43 -82.86 -54.28 -28.99
C ASN A 43 -82.71 -52.82 -29.53
N VAL A 44 -82.25 -52.75 -30.79
CA VAL A 44 -82.33 -51.70 -31.84
C VAL A 44 -81.42 -50.46 -31.83
N ASN A 45 -80.54 -50.41 -32.84
CA ASN A 45 -80.00 -49.26 -33.61
C ASN A 45 -80.08 -47.85 -33.02
N ASN A 46 -78.92 -47.21 -32.84
CA ASN A 46 -78.78 -45.80 -33.19
C ASN A 46 -77.49 -45.55 -33.99
N LEU A 47 -77.67 -45.03 -35.20
CA LEU A 47 -76.64 -44.51 -36.08
C LEU A 47 -76.11 -43.21 -35.47
N ASN A 48 -74.80 -42.95 -35.65
CA ASN A 48 -74.16 -41.64 -35.47
C ASN A 48 -74.05 -41.16 -34.01
N ASN A 49 -73.37 -41.94 -33.15
CA ASN A 49 -72.80 -41.35 -31.94
C ASN A 49 -71.45 -40.70 -32.33
N VAL A 50 -71.53 -39.57 -33.04
CA VAL A 50 -70.43 -38.59 -33.09
C VAL A 50 -70.32 -38.11 -31.65
N THR A 51 -69.44 -38.78 -30.91
CA THR A 51 -69.28 -38.56 -29.48
C THR A 51 -67.87 -38.10 -29.32
N CYS A 52 -67.73 -36.84 -28.93
CA CYS A 52 -66.43 -36.29 -28.65
C CYS A 52 -65.68 -37.13 -27.62
N GLY A 53 -64.43 -37.43 -27.90
CA GLY A 53 -63.56 -38.28 -27.07
C GLY A 53 -63.60 -39.75 -27.45
N ASN A 54 -63.97 -40.09 -28.69
CA ASN A 54 -63.94 -41.46 -29.20
C ASN A 54 -62.56 -41.88 -29.78
N GLY A 55 -61.62 -40.93 -29.84
CA GLY A 55 -60.26 -41.13 -30.32
C GLY A 55 -60.10 -41.08 -31.85
N ALA A 56 -61.09 -40.56 -32.59
CA ALA A 56 -61.04 -40.41 -34.04
C ALA A 56 -61.67 -39.07 -34.46
N LEU A 57 -61.03 -38.37 -35.40
CA LEU A 57 -61.57 -37.13 -35.97
C LEU A 57 -62.74 -37.43 -36.92
N ASP A 58 -63.98 -37.26 -36.45
CA ASP A 58 -65.18 -37.48 -37.25
C ASP A 58 -65.62 -36.22 -38.03
N THR A 59 -66.51 -36.40 -39.02
CA THR A 59 -66.99 -35.26 -39.83
C THR A 59 -67.83 -34.30 -38.99
N GLY A 60 -67.27 -33.12 -38.70
CA GLY A 60 -67.93 -32.05 -37.93
C GLY A 60 -67.28 -31.74 -36.58
N GLU A 61 -66.18 -32.41 -36.23
CA GLU A 61 -65.36 -32.14 -35.05
C GLU A 61 -64.12 -31.31 -35.45
N ASP A 62 -63.73 -30.34 -34.63
CA ASP A 62 -62.48 -29.58 -34.81
C ASP A 62 -61.28 -30.33 -34.18
N CYS A 63 -61.55 -31.20 -33.20
CA CYS A 63 -60.58 -32.07 -32.52
C CYS A 63 -61.33 -33.24 -31.84
N ASP A 64 -60.66 -34.32 -31.44
CA ASP A 64 -61.21 -35.37 -30.57
C ASP A 64 -60.19 -35.79 -29.49
N GLY A 65 -60.47 -35.43 -28.24
CA GLY A 65 -59.62 -35.79 -27.10
C GLY A 65 -58.20 -35.20 -27.20
N VAL A 66 -57.21 -36.03 -27.53
CA VAL A 66 -55.81 -35.61 -27.74
C VAL A 66 -55.46 -35.40 -29.22
N GLU A 67 -56.35 -35.78 -30.13
CA GLU A 67 -56.20 -35.62 -31.57
C GLU A 67 -56.68 -34.22 -31.97
N LEU A 68 -55.74 -33.27 -32.08
CA LEU A 68 -56.03 -31.86 -32.37
C LEU A 68 -56.00 -31.53 -33.88
N ASP A 69 -55.98 -32.53 -34.77
CA ASP A 69 -55.79 -32.36 -36.23
C ASP A 69 -54.53 -31.56 -36.60
N GLY A 70 -53.49 -31.66 -35.77
CA GLY A 70 -52.24 -30.90 -35.92
C GLY A 70 -52.34 -29.41 -35.57
N ALA A 71 -53.48 -28.93 -35.05
CA ALA A 71 -53.61 -27.59 -34.53
C ALA A 71 -52.78 -27.38 -33.26
N THR A 72 -52.28 -26.17 -33.12
CA THR A 72 -51.53 -25.64 -31.98
C THR A 72 -52.08 -24.26 -31.64
N CYS A 73 -51.78 -23.73 -30.44
CA CYS A 73 -52.12 -22.34 -30.13
C CYS A 73 -51.57 -21.39 -31.21
N VAL A 74 -50.33 -21.62 -31.66
CA VAL A 74 -49.67 -20.85 -32.73
C VAL A 74 -50.45 -20.88 -34.05
N SER A 75 -50.99 -22.04 -34.45
CA SER A 75 -51.79 -22.12 -35.69
C SER A 75 -53.14 -21.43 -35.60
N LEU A 76 -53.65 -21.18 -34.39
CA LEU A 76 -54.89 -20.44 -34.12
C LEU A 76 -54.65 -18.94 -33.85
N GLY A 77 -53.41 -18.46 -33.98
CA GLY A 77 -53.04 -17.06 -33.76
C GLY A 77 -52.85 -16.67 -32.30
N LEU A 78 -52.58 -17.65 -31.43
CA LEU A 78 -52.29 -17.51 -30.00
C LEU A 78 -50.86 -18.04 -29.71
N GLU A 79 -50.33 -17.83 -28.52
CA GLU A 79 -49.04 -18.41 -28.09
C GLU A 79 -49.23 -19.57 -27.11
N GLY A 80 -48.14 -20.19 -26.67
CA GLY A 80 -48.16 -21.32 -25.74
C GLY A 80 -48.42 -22.69 -26.37
N THR A 81 -48.45 -23.72 -25.52
CA THR A 81 -48.64 -25.13 -25.95
C THR A 81 -49.90 -25.78 -25.38
N GLY A 82 -50.73 -25.02 -24.65
CA GLY A 82 -51.86 -25.56 -23.88
C GLY A 82 -53.16 -25.79 -24.65
N LEU A 83 -53.13 -25.90 -25.99
CA LEU A 83 -54.33 -26.16 -26.78
C LEU A 83 -54.92 -27.53 -26.40
N ALA A 84 -56.19 -27.54 -26.00
CA ALA A 84 -56.91 -28.76 -25.65
C ALA A 84 -58.18 -28.92 -26.51
N CYS A 85 -58.82 -30.07 -26.40
CA CYS A 85 -60.11 -30.33 -27.01
C CYS A 85 -61.20 -30.39 -25.93
N ASP A 86 -62.26 -29.60 -26.09
CA ASP A 86 -63.35 -29.58 -25.13
C ASP A 86 -64.34 -30.74 -25.32
N ALA A 87 -65.31 -30.88 -24.40
CA ALA A 87 -66.31 -31.94 -24.46
C ALA A 87 -67.34 -31.78 -25.61
N ALA A 88 -67.29 -30.67 -26.34
CA ALA A 88 -68.10 -30.39 -27.53
C ALA A 88 -67.30 -30.55 -28.83
N CYS A 89 -66.05 -31.03 -28.76
CA CYS A 89 -65.13 -31.21 -29.89
C CYS A 89 -64.77 -29.90 -30.60
N GLN A 90 -64.62 -28.85 -29.80
CA GLN A 90 -64.06 -27.57 -30.20
C GLN A 90 -62.70 -27.36 -29.53
N TYR A 91 -61.86 -26.56 -30.19
CA TYR A 91 -60.59 -26.14 -29.61
C TYR A 91 -60.82 -25.32 -28.34
N ASP A 92 -60.29 -25.81 -27.21
CA ASP A 92 -60.20 -25.10 -25.96
C ASP A 92 -58.88 -24.32 -25.93
N THR A 93 -58.98 -23.01 -26.16
CA THR A 93 -57.85 -22.10 -26.13
C THR A 93 -57.64 -21.45 -24.76
N SER A 94 -58.36 -21.86 -23.71
CA SER A 94 -58.27 -21.22 -22.38
C SER A 94 -56.92 -21.40 -21.69
N ALA A 95 -56.12 -22.37 -22.13
CA ALA A 95 -54.73 -22.58 -21.72
C ALA A 95 -53.71 -22.22 -22.81
N CYS A 96 -54.14 -21.55 -23.88
CA CYS A 96 -53.22 -20.85 -24.79
C CYS A 96 -52.93 -19.45 -24.24
N ASP A 97 -51.72 -18.97 -24.50
CA ASP A 97 -51.32 -17.62 -24.12
C ASP A 97 -51.85 -16.62 -25.16
N PRO A 98 -52.32 -15.43 -24.76
CA PRO A 98 -52.70 -14.40 -25.73
C PRO A 98 -51.50 -14.03 -26.62
N PRO A 99 -51.71 -13.58 -27.87
CA PRO A 99 -50.62 -13.13 -28.72
C PRO A 99 -49.90 -11.96 -28.03
N LEU A 100 -48.56 -12.00 -27.99
CA LEU A 100 -47.72 -10.95 -27.41
C LEU A 100 -48.03 -9.62 -28.12
N THR A 101 -48.91 -8.81 -27.54
CA THR A 101 -49.32 -7.52 -28.10
C THR A 101 -48.74 -6.44 -27.24
N CYS A 102 -47.56 -5.98 -27.65
CA CYS A 102 -46.91 -4.87 -26.98
C CYS A 102 -47.77 -3.61 -26.98
N GLY A 103 -47.90 -2.99 -25.81
CA GLY A 103 -48.73 -1.82 -25.56
C GLY A 103 -50.18 -2.17 -25.19
N ASN A 104 -50.44 -3.37 -24.66
CA ASN A 104 -51.76 -3.75 -24.16
C ASN A 104 -52.03 -3.27 -22.71
N GLY A 105 -51.00 -2.73 -22.04
CA GLY A 105 -51.03 -2.21 -20.68
C GLY A 105 -50.81 -3.25 -19.58
N ALA A 106 -50.35 -4.46 -19.92
CA ALA A 106 -49.99 -5.53 -19.00
C ALA A 106 -48.63 -6.12 -19.39
N LEU A 107 -47.77 -6.39 -18.41
CA LEU A 107 -46.51 -7.08 -18.64
C LEU A 107 -46.76 -8.60 -18.72
N ASP A 108 -46.77 -9.15 -19.93
CA ASP A 108 -47.00 -10.57 -20.20
C ASP A 108 -45.71 -11.41 -20.13
N GLU A 109 -45.83 -12.72 -19.96
CA GLU A 109 -44.66 -13.62 -19.88
C GLU A 109 -43.88 -13.61 -21.21
N GLY A 110 -42.66 -13.09 -21.20
CA GLY A 110 -41.81 -12.94 -22.39
C GLY A 110 -41.58 -11.50 -22.85
N GLU A 111 -42.31 -10.53 -22.29
CA GLU A 111 -42.09 -9.11 -22.52
C GLU A 111 -41.03 -8.54 -21.56
N ALA A 112 -40.15 -7.65 -22.06
CA ALA A 112 -39.25 -6.90 -21.18
C ALA A 112 -39.93 -5.66 -20.60
N CYS A 113 -40.98 -5.16 -21.27
CA CYS A 113 -41.77 -3.98 -20.92
C CYS A 113 -43.08 -3.99 -21.73
N ASP A 114 -44.10 -3.23 -21.29
CA ASP A 114 -45.32 -2.94 -22.07
C ASP A 114 -45.70 -1.46 -21.94
N GLY A 115 -45.55 -0.69 -23.02
CA GLY A 115 -45.95 0.72 -23.04
C GLY A 115 -45.19 1.59 -22.03
N GLU A 116 -45.88 2.04 -20.98
CA GLU A 116 -45.28 2.79 -19.85
C GLU A 116 -44.81 1.87 -18.70
N ASP A 117 -45.20 0.59 -18.71
CA ASP A 117 -44.76 -0.40 -17.74
C ASP A 117 -43.39 -0.95 -18.15
N LEU A 118 -42.33 -0.48 -17.50
CA LEU A 118 -40.95 -0.86 -17.79
C LEU A 118 -40.42 -2.00 -16.90
N ASP A 119 -41.30 -2.75 -16.23
CA ASP A 119 -40.94 -3.77 -15.23
C ASP A 119 -39.98 -3.25 -14.13
N GLY A 120 -40.20 -1.99 -13.72
CA GLY A 120 -39.34 -1.31 -12.75
C GLY A 120 -37.93 -0.98 -13.25
N GLN A 121 -37.62 -1.23 -14.52
CA GLN A 121 -36.34 -0.86 -15.11
C GLN A 121 -36.27 0.65 -15.40
N THR A 122 -35.05 1.16 -15.33
CA THR A 122 -34.67 2.52 -15.72
C THR A 122 -33.33 2.43 -16.45
N CYS A 123 -32.92 3.51 -17.12
CA CYS A 123 -31.56 3.56 -17.68
C CYS A 123 -30.50 3.22 -16.60
N GLY A 124 -30.66 3.73 -15.38
CA GLY A 124 -29.74 3.48 -14.27
C GLY A 124 -29.69 2.01 -13.82
N THR A 125 -30.83 1.31 -13.76
CA THR A 125 -30.84 -0.13 -13.42
C THR A 125 -30.23 -1.00 -14.53
N LEU A 126 -30.17 -0.48 -15.75
CA LEU A 126 -29.55 -1.11 -16.91
C LEU A 126 -28.08 -0.68 -17.13
N GLY A 127 -27.49 0.11 -16.23
CA GLY A 127 -26.08 0.52 -16.28
C GLY A 127 -25.79 1.77 -17.12
N TYR A 128 -26.81 2.56 -17.47
CA TYR A 128 -26.67 3.80 -18.24
C TYR A 128 -26.90 5.04 -17.37
N HIS A 129 -26.19 6.13 -17.67
CA HIS A 129 -26.36 7.41 -16.98
C HIS A 129 -27.47 8.29 -17.60
N GLY A 130 -28.01 7.91 -18.76
CA GLY A 130 -29.12 8.63 -19.38
C GLY A 130 -30.44 8.50 -18.64
N THR A 131 -31.46 9.20 -19.14
CA THR A 131 -32.84 9.11 -18.64
C THR A 131 -33.79 8.95 -19.82
N GLY A 132 -35.00 8.44 -19.57
CA GLY A 132 -36.01 8.25 -20.62
C GLY A 132 -35.93 6.89 -21.31
N LEU A 133 -35.71 5.82 -20.56
CA LEU A 133 -35.97 4.45 -21.02
C LEU A 133 -37.41 4.35 -21.52
N LEU A 134 -37.60 3.80 -22.72
CA LEU A 134 -38.93 3.59 -23.31
C LEU A 134 -39.11 2.11 -23.67
N CYS A 135 -40.36 1.71 -23.85
CA CYS A 135 -40.70 0.42 -24.41
C CYS A 135 -40.94 0.52 -25.92
N ALA A 136 -40.23 -0.28 -26.71
CA ALA A 136 -40.40 -0.36 -28.15
C ALA A 136 -41.64 -1.20 -28.53
N ALA A 137 -42.09 -1.09 -29.78
CA ALA A 137 -43.29 -1.78 -30.28
C ALA A 137 -43.14 -3.32 -30.36
N ASP A 138 -41.93 -3.83 -30.15
CA ASP A 138 -41.59 -5.25 -30.08
C ASP A 138 -41.34 -5.73 -28.64
N CYS A 139 -41.71 -4.93 -27.64
CA CYS A 139 -41.56 -5.23 -26.21
C CYS A 139 -40.11 -5.44 -25.76
N THR A 140 -39.19 -4.77 -26.45
CA THR A 140 -37.81 -4.57 -26.02
C THR A 140 -37.60 -3.15 -25.50
N PHE A 141 -36.57 -2.97 -24.66
CA PHE A 141 -36.20 -1.64 -24.17
C PHE A 141 -35.56 -0.80 -25.29
N ASP A 142 -36.11 0.40 -25.53
CA ASP A 142 -35.47 1.42 -26.34
C ASP A 142 -34.47 2.21 -25.48
N LEU A 143 -33.19 1.92 -25.71
CA LEU A 143 -32.05 2.51 -24.99
C LEU A 143 -31.53 3.81 -25.62
N SER A 144 -32.13 4.31 -26.69
CA SER A 144 -31.61 5.45 -27.45
C SER A 144 -31.38 6.70 -26.57
N ALA A 145 -32.30 6.97 -25.63
CA ALA A 145 -32.17 8.07 -24.68
C ALA A 145 -31.22 7.73 -23.50
N CYS A 146 -31.07 6.45 -23.16
CA CYS A 146 -30.14 5.99 -22.12
C CYS A 146 -28.68 6.16 -22.53
N ILE A 147 -28.35 5.84 -23.79
CA ILE A 147 -26.97 5.88 -24.31
C ILE A 147 -26.45 7.33 -24.46
N THR A 148 -27.34 8.33 -24.51
CA THR A 148 -26.96 9.73 -24.78
C THR A 148 -26.03 10.33 -23.71
N ASN A 149 -26.04 9.83 -22.47
CA ASN A 149 -25.17 10.30 -21.39
C ASN A 149 -24.12 9.27 -20.95
N GLY A 150 -23.85 8.24 -21.76
CA GLY A 150 -22.83 7.22 -21.45
C GLY A 150 -23.31 6.01 -20.67
N ARG A 151 -22.42 5.04 -20.55
CA ARG A 151 -22.54 3.87 -19.67
C ARG A 151 -21.18 3.57 -19.06
N CYS A 152 -21.19 3.28 -17.77
CA CYS A 152 -20.00 2.82 -17.09
C CYS A 152 -19.51 1.47 -17.65
N GLY A 153 -18.21 1.36 -17.92
CA GLY A 153 -17.56 0.16 -18.41
C GLY A 153 -17.70 -0.02 -19.93
N ASP A 154 -17.72 1.05 -20.71
CA ASP A 154 -17.61 0.99 -22.18
C ASP A 154 -16.25 1.41 -22.75
N ASP A 155 -15.25 1.55 -21.88
CA ASP A 155 -13.88 2.01 -22.17
C ASP A 155 -13.83 3.43 -22.76
N VAL A 156 -14.88 4.25 -22.54
CA VAL A 156 -14.94 5.63 -23.00
C VAL A 156 -15.33 6.54 -21.85
N LEU A 157 -14.38 7.31 -21.30
CA LEU A 157 -14.70 8.32 -20.29
C LEU A 157 -15.64 9.40 -20.84
N ASN A 158 -16.91 9.38 -20.45
CA ASN A 158 -17.91 10.32 -20.95
C ASN A 158 -19.04 10.63 -19.96
N GLY A 159 -19.87 11.62 -20.29
CA GLY A 159 -20.99 12.00 -19.44
C GLY A 159 -20.55 12.41 -18.01
N PRO A 160 -21.14 11.82 -16.96
CA PRO A 160 -20.81 12.11 -15.55
C PRO A 160 -19.75 11.19 -14.93
N GLU A 161 -19.09 10.32 -15.70
CA GLU A 161 -18.07 9.37 -15.21
C GLU A 161 -16.79 10.09 -14.75
N GLU A 162 -16.20 9.64 -13.64
CA GLU A 162 -14.86 10.09 -13.21
C GLU A 162 -13.75 9.25 -13.85
N CYS A 163 -14.07 8.01 -14.24
CA CYS A 163 -13.22 7.04 -14.91
C CYS A 163 -14.08 6.04 -15.70
N ASP A 164 -13.51 5.31 -16.66
CA ASP A 164 -14.12 4.12 -17.27
C ASP A 164 -13.08 3.02 -17.50
N GLY A 165 -13.21 1.91 -16.78
CA GLY A 165 -12.29 0.77 -16.90
C GLY A 165 -10.85 1.17 -16.56
N ALA A 166 -9.98 1.20 -17.55
CA ALA A 166 -8.59 1.65 -17.39
C ALA A 166 -8.38 3.14 -17.75
N ASP A 167 -9.39 3.80 -18.31
CA ASP A 167 -9.35 5.23 -18.60
C ASP A 167 -9.69 6.02 -17.33
N LEU A 168 -8.67 6.48 -16.62
CA LEU A 168 -8.82 7.26 -15.38
C LEU A 168 -8.84 8.78 -15.64
N GLY A 169 -8.93 9.23 -16.89
CA GLY A 169 -8.99 10.67 -17.20
C GLY A 169 -7.73 11.45 -16.81
N ASP A 170 -6.56 10.82 -16.95
CA ASP A 170 -5.25 11.31 -16.48
C ASP A 170 -5.13 11.48 -14.94
N ALA A 171 -6.11 11.02 -14.17
CA ALA A 171 -6.04 11.04 -12.71
C ALA A 171 -5.03 10.01 -12.19
N THR A 172 -4.26 10.45 -11.21
CA THR A 172 -3.36 9.63 -10.38
C THR A 172 -3.60 9.99 -8.90
N CYS A 173 -3.19 9.14 -7.97
CA CYS A 173 -3.21 9.47 -6.54
C CYS A 173 -2.48 10.79 -6.25
N ASP A 174 -1.37 11.07 -6.95
CA ASP A 174 -0.61 12.32 -6.84
C ASP A 174 -1.42 13.53 -7.32
N SER A 175 -2.06 13.43 -8.49
CA SER A 175 -2.87 14.52 -9.05
C SER A 175 -4.07 14.91 -8.17
N LEU A 176 -4.55 13.95 -7.36
CA LEU A 176 -5.64 14.14 -6.41
C LEU A 176 -5.17 14.62 -5.03
N GLY A 177 -3.85 14.73 -4.82
CA GLY A 177 -3.26 15.10 -3.54
C GLY A 177 -3.39 14.02 -2.47
N LEU A 178 -3.49 12.75 -2.90
CA LEU A 178 -3.63 11.59 -2.03
C LEU A 178 -2.32 10.79 -1.85
N GLY A 179 -1.27 11.14 -2.60
CA GLY A 179 0.07 10.55 -2.47
C GLY A 179 0.41 9.60 -3.62
N LEU A 180 1.02 8.46 -3.28
CA LEU A 180 1.41 7.40 -4.22
C LEU A 180 0.31 6.33 -4.33
N GLY A 181 0.60 5.28 -5.09
CA GLY A 181 -0.27 4.12 -5.25
C GLY A 181 -0.99 4.02 -6.59
N ASP A 182 -1.70 2.90 -6.76
CA ASP A 182 -2.45 2.58 -7.96
C ASP A 182 -3.90 3.09 -7.83
N LEU A 183 -4.29 4.01 -8.70
CA LEU A 183 -5.68 4.46 -8.81
C LEU A 183 -6.46 3.49 -9.69
N ALA A 184 -7.67 3.10 -9.27
CA ALA A 184 -8.53 2.20 -10.03
C ALA A 184 -9.89 2.84 -10.34
N CYS A 185 -10.63 2.24 -11.27
CA CYS A 185 -12.00 2.64 -11.56
C CYS A 185 -13.00 1.66 -10.95
N GLY A 186 -13.91 2.18 -10.12
CA GLY A 186 -15.00 1.42 -9.53
C GLY A 186 -16.05 0.97 -10.56
N VAL A 187 -16.88 -0.01 -10.18
CA VAL A 187 -18.00 -0.50 -11.02
C VAL A 187 -19.12 0.53 -11.20
N ASP A 188 -19.07 1.62 -10.44
CA ASP A 188 -19.94 2.78 -10.48
C ASP A 188 -19.30 3.98 -11.22
N CYS A 189 -18.13 3.78 -11.82
CA CYS A 189 -17.34 4.80 -12.54
C CYS A 189 -16.96 6.01 -11.67
N LEU A 190 -16.77 5.74 -10.38
CA LEU A 190 -16.07 6.60 -9.44
C LEU A 190 -14.64 6.11 -9.27
N LEU A 191 -13.72 7.04 -9.02
CA LEU A 191 -12.34 6.69 -8.74
C LEU A 191 -12.24 5.93 -7.41
N ASP A 192 -11.66 4.73 -7.47
CA ASP A 192 -11.32 3.94 -6.29
C ASP A 192 -9.91 4.35 -5.81
N VAL A 193 -9.90 5.10 -4.71
CA VAL A 193 -8.71 5.64 -4.06
C VAL A 193 -8.21 4.74 -2.92
N SER A 194 -8.75 3.54 -2.74
CA SER A 194 -8.42 2.68 -1.61
C SER A 194 -6.98 2.18 -1.60
N ALA A 195 -6.31 2.21 -2.75
CA ALA A 195 -4.90 1.92 -2.90
C ALA A 195 -4.04 3.19 -3.05
N CYS A 196 -4.59 4.37 -2.79
CA CYS A 196 -3.80 5.60 -2.62
C CYS A 196 -3.34 5.72 -1.17
N HIS A 197 -2.07 6.04 -0.96
CA HIS A 197 -1.45 6.18 0.34
C HIS A 197 -0.43 7.33 0.30
N GLN A 198 -0.15 7.94 1.46
CA GLN A 198 0.87 8.97 1.50
C GLN A 198 2.26 8.34 1.41
N PRO A 199 3.26 9.00 0.81
CA PRO A 199 4.61 8.45 0.76
C PRO A 199 5.12 8.16 2.18
N GLU A 200 5.72 7.00 2.37
CA GLU A 200 6.39 6.63 3.61
C GLU A 200 7.57 7.58 3.89
N ILE A 201 7.72 8.02 5.14
CA ILE A 201 8.96 8.65 5.62
C ILE A 201 9.90 7.50 5.98
N CYS A 202 10.91 7.28 5.15
CA CYS A 202 11.73 6.07 5.16
C CYS A 202 12.70 5.90 6.34
N ASP A 203 12.50 6.64 7.42
CA ASP A 203 13.40 6.69 8.57
C ASP A 203 12.75 7.12 9.90
N ASP A 204 11.42 7.18 10.00
CA ASP A 204 10.75 7.67 11.21
C ASP A 204 10.25 6.55 12.15
N GLY A 205 10.39 5.28 11.75
CA GLY A 205 9.98 4.11 12.50
C GLY A 205 8.47 3.93 12.60
N ILE A 206 7.70 4.62 11.76
CA ILE A 206 6.24 4.62 11.74
C ILE A 206 5.77 4.30 10.35
N ASP A 207 4.93 3.27 10.23
CA ASP A 207 4.06 3.02 9.08
C ASP A 207 3.15 4.25 8.82
N ASN A 208 3.62 5.18 7.99
CA ASN A 208 2.94 6.45 7.68
C ASN A 208 1.80 6.23 6.69
N ASP A 209 1.93 5.21 5.85
CA ASP A 209 1.05 4.92 4.74
C ASP A 209 -0.03 3.87 5.09
N GLY A 210 0.19 3.12 6.18
CA GLY A 210 -0.73 2.17 6.81
C GLY A 210 -0.66 0.75 6.25
N ASP A 211 0.35 0.41 5.44
CA ASP A 211 0.47 -0.88 4.76
C ASP A 211 1.11 -1.99 5.63
N ASN A 212 1.59 -1.61 6.82
CA ASN A 212 2.28 -2.41 7.85
C ASN A 212 3.74 -2.78 7.57
N ASP A 213 4.31 -2.28 6.48
CA ASP A 213 5.74 -2.16 6.35
C ASP A 213 6.17 -0.79 6.95
N VAL A 214 7.44 -0.65 7.31
CA VAL A 214 7.95 0.52 8.04
C VAL A 214 9.33 0.85 7.50
N ASP A 215 9.57 2.13 7.23
CA ASP A 215 10.87 2.63 6.76
C ASP A 215 11.40 1.81 5.56
N CYS A 216 12.64 1.32 5.64
CA CYS A 216 13.28 0.53 4.60
C CYS A 216 12.71 -0.87 4.37
N LEU A 217 11.75 -1.32 5.19
CA LEU A 217 10.98 -2.53 4.89
C LEU A 217 9.83 -2.24 3.92
N ASP A 218 9.47 -0.97 3.76
CA ASP A 218 8.45 -0.49 2.84
C ASP A 218 8.98 -0.45 1.40
N ALA A 219 8.14 -0.90 0.47
CA ALA A 219 8.43 -0.88 -0.96
C ALA A 219 8.52 0.55 -1.53
N ASP A 220 7.82 1.51 -0.94
CA ASP A 220 7.88 2.93 -1.29
C ASP A 220 9.27 3.52 -0.99
N CYS A 221 9.96 2.96 -0.01
CA CYS A 221 11.30 3.35 0.40
C CYS A 221 12.42 2.70 -0.42
N ALA A 222 12.09 1.81 -1.37
CA ALA A 222 13.09 1.07 -2.14
C ALA A 222 14.01 1.96 -3.01
N ALA A 223 13.58 3.19 -3.32
CA ALA A 223 14.39 4.17 -4.05
C ALA A 223 15.02 5.24 -3.16
N ASP A 224 14.71 5.26 -1.86
CA ASP A 224 15.29 6.22 -0.93
C ASP A 224 16.78 5.87 -0.68
N LEU A 225 17.63 6.90 -0.74
CA LEU A 225 19.05 6.75 -0.40
C LEU A 225 19.25 6.24 1.03
N MET A 226 18.27 6.45 1.92
CA MET A 226 18.26 5.89 3.30
C MET A 226 18.24 4.35 3.32
N CYS A 227 17.67 3.72 2.29
CA CYS A 227 17.35 2.29 2.30
C CYS A 227 18.09 1.48 1.23
N GLY A 228 18.88 2.15 0.39
CA GLY A 228 19.48 1.55 -0.82
C GLY A 228 21.00 1.40 -0.83
N ASN A 229 21.76 2.16 -0.04
CA ASN A 229 23.20 2.02 0.08
C ASN A 229 23.61 2.51 1.45
N ALA A 230 23.47 1.67 2.46
CA ALA A 230 23.95 1.95 3.81
C ALA A 230 25.50 1.82 3.77
N LEU A 231 26.19 2.91 3.45
CA LEU A 231 27.64 2.98 3.37
C LEU A 231 28.16 3.91 4.45
N CYS A 232 29.24 3.52 5.11
CA CYS A 232 30.00 4.40 5.97
C CYS A 232 31.41 4.63 5.39
N THR A 233 32.16 5.55 6.00
CA THR A 233 33.55 5.79 5.66
C THR A 233 34.46 5.06 6.63
N GLU A 234 35.27 4.15 6.12
CA GLU A 234 36.37 3.47 6.81
C GLU A 234 37.63 4.35 6.83
N PHE A 235 38.34 4.29 7.95
CA PHE A 235 39.66 4.85 8.18
C PHE A 235 40.52 3.71 8.73
N ASP A 236 41.39 3.13 7.93
CA ASP A 236 42.15 1.91 8.25
C ASP A 236 43.67 2.08 8.17
N THR A 237 44.16 3.17 7.58
CA THR A 237 45.56 3.59 7.65
C THR A 237 45.73 4.83 8.54
N GLY A 238 46.87 4.90 9.23
CA GLY A 238 47.20 5.99 10.17
C GLY A 238 47.54 7.33 9.51
N THR A 239 46.90 7.66 8.39
CA THR A 239 46.99 8.98 7.72
C THR A 239 45.68 9.42 7.07
N GLU A 240 44.72 8.51 6.88
CA GLU A 240 43.44 8.83 6.26
C GLU A 240 42.64 9.79 7.14
N HIS A 241 42.17 10.85 6.51
CA HIS A 241 41.25 11.77 7.17
C HIS A 241 40.41 12.52 6.16
N LEU A 242 39.21 12.86 6.56
CA LEU A 242 38.38 13.82 5.84
C LEU A 242 38.75 15.22 6.31
N LEU A 243 39.04 16.12 5.37
CA LEU A 243 39.21 17.54 5.63
C LEU A 243 37.93 18.29 5.24
N LEU A 244 37.33 18.98 6.21
CA LEU A 244 36.12 19.79 6.04
C LEU A 244 36.45 21.30 6.06
N GLY A 245 35.39 22.12 6.00
CA GLY A 245 35.45 23.54 6.33
C GLY A 245 35.87 23.81 7.79
N THR A 246 35.89 25.08 8.16
CA THR A 246 36.21 25.50 9.54
C THR A 246 35.03 25.30 10.49
N LEU A 247 35.28 25.18 11.79
CA LEU A 247 34.19 25.06 12.78
C LEU A 247 33.18 26.22 12.68
N SER A 248 33.64 27.45 12.44
CA SER A 248 32.74 28.60 12.26
C SER A 248 31.84 28.49 11.04
N GLU A 249 32.33 27.88 9.96
CA GLU A 249 31.55 27.65 8.74
C GLU A 249 30.54 26.52 8.99
N LEU A 250 31.01 25.39 9.51
CA LEU A 250 30.18 24.20 9.76
C LEU A 250 29.10 24.42 10.82
N THR A 251 29.23 25.42 11.69
CA THR A 251 28.23 25.77 12.71
C THR A 251 27.47 27.07 12.40
N GLY A 252 27.88 27.81 11.36
CA GLY A 252 27.35 29.14 11.05
C GLY A 252 27.61 30.20 12.13
N ASN A 253 28.45 29.93 13.13
CA ASN A 253 28.66 30.80 14.28
C ASN A 253 30.03 31.49 14.26
N ASN A 254 30.05 32.81 14.47
CA ASN A 254 31.28 33.58 14.65
C ASN A 254 31.05 34.81 15.55
N PRO A 255 31.50 34.80 16.83
CA PRO A 255 32.27 33.74 17.48
C PRO A 255 31.44 32.48 17.75
N VAL A 256 32.08 31.30 17.74
CA VAL A 256 31.45 30.03 18.12
C VAL A 256 31.25 29.98 19.63
N ARG A 257 30.01 30.21 20.07
CA ARG A 257 29.60 30.14 21.49
C ARG A 257 28.61 29.03 21.79
N SER A 258 27.91 28.54 20.79
CA SER A 258 26.99 27.41 20.90
C SER A 258 27.13 26.54 19.67
N PHE A 259 27.04 25.23 19.80
CA PHE A 259 26.92 24.28 18.69
C PHE A 259 26.67 22.86 19.21
N SER A 260 26.29 21.97 18.30
CA SER A 260 26.29 20.53 18.52
C SER A 260 26.95 19.81 17.37
N VAL A 261 27.52 18.65 17.67
CA VAL A 261 28.03 17.72 16.67
C VAL A 261 27.57 16.32 17.05
N SER A 262 27.04 15.60 16.07
CA SER A 262 26.62 14.20 16.16
C SER A 262 27.41 13.40 15.14
N TYR A 263 27.74 12.17 15.49
CA TYR A 263 28.28 11.19 14.54
C TYR A 263 28.07 9.78 15.09
N TRP A 264 28.02 8.81 14.21
CA TRP A 264 28.16 7.40 14.56
C TRP A 264 29.61 6.98 14.38
N VAL A 265 30.11 6.15 15.28
CA VAL A 265 31.47 5.63 15.22
C VAL A 265 31.53 4.17 15.63
N LYS A 266 32.36 3.41 14.92
CA LYS A 266 32.75 2.05 15.29
C LYS A 266 34.25 1.92 15.20
N PHE A 267 34.90 1.76 16.34
CA PHE A 267 36.34 1.53 16.38
C PHE A 267 36.68 0.09 15.95
N ASN A 268 37.73 -0.05 15.16
CA ASN A 268 38.22 -1.34 14.66
C ASN A 268 39.66 -1.57 15.13
N GLY A 269 39.88 -2.66 15.87
CA GLY A 269 41.22 -2.98 16.38
C GLY A 269 41.72 -2.10 17.52
N THR A 270 42.96 -2.29 17.93
CA THR A 270 43.55 -1.54 19.07
C THR A 270 43.74 -0.08 18.69
N GLN A 271 42.98 0.80 19.34
CA GLN A 271 43.13 2.24 19.14
C GLN A 271 44.43 2.75 19.75
N PRO A 272 45.15 3.67 19.09
CA PRO A 272 46.18 4.43 19.77
C PRO A 272 45.56 5.20 20.93
N ASP A 273 46.35 5.40 21.99
CA ASP A 273 46.05 6.46 22.95
C ASP A 273 45.87 7.74 22.14
N TRP A 274 44.77 8.49 22.36
CA TRP A 274 44.46 9.75 21.66
C TRP A 274 43.83 9.63 20.27
N ALA A 275 43.46 8.43 19.79
CA ALA A 275 42.71 8.26 18.54
C ALA A 275 41.56 9.26 18.43
N THR A 276 41.55 10.05 17.35
CA THR A 276 40.66 11.21 17.20
C THR A 276 39.65 10.98 16.09
N PRO A 277 38.38 10.66 16.41
CA PRO A 277 37.33 10.57 15.42
C PRO A 277 37.08 11.89 14.70
N MET A 278 37.18 13.00 15.43
CA MET A 278 36.91 14.32 14.87
C MET A 278 37.47 15.44 15.75
N GLY A 279 38.00 16.50 15.13
CA GLY A 279 38.29 17.75 15.83
C GLY A 279 38.87 18.84 14.95
N ALA A 280 39.15 19.98 15.58
CA ALA A 280 39.85 21.10 14.97
C ALA A 280 40.67 21.82 16.05
N SER A 281 41.95 22.06 15.75
CA SER A 281 42.85 22.85 16.61
C SER A 281 43.89 23.56 15.74
N SER A 282 44.44 24.66 16.23
CA SER A 282 45.52 25.35 15.51
C SER A 282 46.88 24.66 15.66
N ASN A 283 47.02 23.73 16.60
CA ASN A 283 48.29 23.05 16.89
C ASN A 283 48.09 21.72 17.65
N SER A 284 49.11 20.86 17.61
CA SER A 284 49.09 19.52 18.24
C SER A 284 49.11 19.51 19.77
N SER A 285 49.03 20.67 20.45
CA SER A 285 48.87 20.70 21.91
C SER A 285 47.40 20.68 22.35
N TRP A 286 46.44 20.81 21.41
CA TRP A 286 44.99 20.82 21.67
C TRP A 286 44.59 21.77 22.81
N GLY A 287 45.26 22.93 22.83
CA GLY A 287 45.03 24.04 23.75
C GLY A 287 44.11 25.13 23.19
N ASP A 288 43.43 24.81 22.10
CA ASP A 288 42.38 25.60 21.47
C ASP A 288 41.46 24.71 20.63
N GLY A 289 40.31 25.24 20.20
CA GLY A 289 39.42 24.55 19.27
C GLY A 289 38.47 23.57 19.95
N PHE A 290 38.19 22.43 19.31
CA PHE A 290 37.33 21.37 19.85
C PHE A 290 37.76 20.00 19.34
N GLY A 291 37.29 18.94 19.99
CA GLY A 291 37.40 17.61 19.41
C GLY A 291 36.89 16.49 20.30
N PHE A 292 36.91 15.31 19.74
CA PHE A 292 36.65 14.04 20.40
C PHE A 292 37.91 13.19 20.35
N TYR A 293 38.23 12.50 21.44
CA TYR A 293 39.27 11.47 21.39
C TYR A 293 38.91 10.26 22.24
N HIS A 294 39.38 9.11 21.79
CA HIS A 294 39.37 7.87 22.53
C HIS A 294 40.57 7.85 23.50
N SER A 295 40.29 7.61 24.78
CA SER A 295 41.31 7.59 25.83
C SER A 295 41.79 6.17 26.14
N SER A 296 42.93 6.05 26.82
CA SER A 296 43.50 4.77 27.28
C SER A 296 42.63 3.98 28.28
N ALA A 297 41.49 4.55 28.71
CA ALA A 297 40.48 3.87 29.53
C ALA A 297 39.30 3.36 28.68
N ASP A 298 39.44 3.37 27.36
CA ASP A 298 38.41 3.12 26.35
C ASP A 298 37.15 3.97 26.57
N LEU A 299 37.36 5.25 26.91
CA LEU A 299 36.30 6.26 27.06
C LEU A 299 36.46 7.35 26.01
N ILE A 300 35.36 7.89 25.50
CA ILE A 300 35.35 9.04 24.59
C ILE A 300 35.30 10.32 25.40
N ARG A 301 36.08 11.32 24.97
CA ARG A 301 36.13 12.64 25.60
C ARG A 301 35.85 13.72 24.59
N PHE A 302 34.88 14.57 24.89
CA PHE A 302 34.58 15.77 24.13
C PHE A 302 35.17 16.99 24.82
N TRP A 303 36.05 17.72 24.16
CA TRP A 303 36.75 18.86 24.73
C TRP A 303 36.53 20.13 23.91
N ILE A 304 36.54 21.27 24.60
CA ILE A 304 36.50 22.61 24.02
C ILE A 304 37.66 23.41 24.59
N ASN A 305 38.46 24.07 23.76
CA ASN A 305 39.63 24.88 24.09
C ASN A 305 40.78 24.18 24.86
N SER A 306 40.55 23.10 25.58
CA SER A 306 41.61 22.35 26.26
C SER A 306 41.17 20.92 26.55
N TYR A 307 41.82 19.96 25.91
CA TYR A 307 41.61 18.53 26.16
C TYR A 307 41.77 18.14 27.65
N GLY A 308 42.61 18.88 28.39
CA GLY A 308 43.01 18.58 29.76
C GLY A 308 42.04 19.10 30.83
N THR A 309 41.39 20.24 30.60
CA THR A 309 40.63 20.94 31.66
C THR A 309 39.17 21.23 31.33
N THR A 310 38.82 21.42 30.06
CA THR A 310 37.49 21.88 29.64
C THR A 310 36.89 20.83 28.71
N ARG A 311 36.39 19.75 29.33
CA ARG A 311 35.88 18.57 28.64
C ARG A 311 34.73 17.90 29.38
N ALA A 312 34.00 17.06 28.66
CA ALA A 312 33.14 16.00 29.19
C ALA A 312 33.77 14.62 28.88
N THR A 313 33.38 13.57 29.59
CA THR A 313 33.93 12.21 29.42
C THR A 313 32.80 11.20 29.58
N THR A 314 32.73 10.22 28.69
CA THR A 314 31.77 9.11 28.82
C THR A 314 32.06 8.30 30.09
N THR A 315 31.06 7.54 30.52
CA THR A 315 31.15 6.55 31.60
C THR A 315 31.16 5.13 31.07
N THR A 316 30.58 4.92 29.90
CA THR A 316 30.57 3.64 29.19
C THR A 316 31.91 3.41 28.52
N VAL A 317 32.47 2.23 28.81
CA VAL A 317 33.69 1.71 28.18
C VAL A 317 33.31 1.22 26.78
N ILE A 318 33.98 1.77 25.78
CA ILE A 318 33.79 1.45 24.37
C ILE A 318 34.41 0.09 24.08
N THR A 319 33.68 -0.71 23.29
CA THR A 319 34.18 -1.98 22.78
C THR A 319 34.34 -1.91 21.28
N ASN A 320 35.42 -2.46 20.76
CA ASN A 320 35.64 -2.56 19.32
C ASN A 320 34.52 -3.31 18.61
N ASN A 321 34.34 -2.98 17.33
CA ASN A 321 33.36 -3.58 16.43
C ASN A 321 31.91 -3.44 16.91
N VAL A 322 31.62 -2.37 17.65
CA VAL A 322 30.28 -1.96 18.05
C VAL A 322 30.06 -0.51 17.63
N TRP A 323 28.93 -0.23 16.98
CA TRP A 323 28.52 1.11 16.64
C TRP A 323 28.04 1.87 17.87
N TYR A 324 28.47 3.12 17.97
CA TYR A 324 28.05 4.06 19.00
C TYR A 324 27.64 5.38 18.38
N HIS A 325 26.50 5.91 18.82
CA HIS A 325 26.09 7.26 18.52
C HIS A 325 26.68 8.21 19.55
N VAL A 326 27.50 9.16 19.11
CA VAL A 326 28.20 10.11 19.98
C VAL A 326 27.74 11.52 19.65
N VAL A 327 27.32 12.26 20.67
CA VAL A 327 26.95 13.68 20.52
C VAL A 327 27.72 14.54 21.51
N GLY A 328 28.34 15.60 21.02
CA GLY A 328 28.89 16.68 21.84
C GLY A 328 28.04 17.93 21.70
N THR A 329 27.61 18.53 22.81
CA THR A 329 26.91 19.83 22.78
C THR A 329 27.63 20.86 23.63
N PHE A 330 27.67 22.10 23.13
CA PHE A 330 28.34 23.21 23.80
C PHE A 330 27.45 24.45 23.79
N ASP A 331 27.28 25.10 24.95
CA ASP A 331 26.62 26.41 25.09
C ASP A 331 27.34 27.27 26.13
N ALA A 332 28.21 28.19 25.69
CA ALA A 332 28.99 29.06 26.57
C ALA A 332 28.13 29.95 27.50
N ASP A 333 26.86 30.15 27.19
CA ASP A 333 25.94 31.06 27.89
C ASP A 333 25.02 30.34 28.90
N ALA A 334 24.95 29.00 28.86
CA ALA A 334 24.30 28.21 29.91
C ALA A 334 24.95 28.43 31.29
N THR A 335 24.24 28.16 32.39
CA THR A 335 24.76 28.44 33.75
C THR A 335 25.87 27.49 34.18
N SER A 336 25.72 26.19 33.92
CA SER A 336 26.70 25.13 34.23
C SER A 336 26.43 23.89 33.37
N GLY A 337 27.36 22.92 33.34
CA GLY A 337 27.18 21.65 32.61
C GLY A 337 26.96 21.90 31.13
N ASN A 338 27.81 22.76 30.57
CA ASN A 338 27.58 23.37 29.27
C ASN A 338 28.53 22.89 28.18
N ILE A 339 29.45 22.00 28.52
CA ILE A 339 30.05 21.03 27.60
C ILE A 339 29.38 19.70 27.99
N LYS A 340 28.66 19.05 27.08
CA LYS A 340 28.02 17.75 27.34
C LYS A 340 28.47 16.72 26.32
N ILE A 341 28.58 15.47 26.76
CA ILE A 341 28.76 14.32 25.89
C ILE A 341 27.67 13.29 26.15
N TYR A 342 27.07 12.82 25.07
CA TYR A 342 26.05 11.79 25.06
C TYR A 342 26.58 10.57 24.31
N LEU A 343 26.15 9.40 24.75
CA LEU A 343 26.41 8.12 24.08
C LEU A 343 25.08 7.39 23.94
N ASN A 344 24.75 6.93 22.74
CA ASN A 344 23.53 6.19 22.43
C ASN A 344 22.26 6.89 22.95
N GLY A 345 22.17 8.20 22.69
CA GLY A 345 21.04 9.03 23.11
C GLY A 345 20.98 9.39 24.61
N VAL A 346 21.97 9.00 25.43
CA VAL A 346 21.98 9.24 26.89
C VAL A 346 23.13 10.16 27.30
N LEU A 347 22.84 11.14 28.17
CA LEU A 347 23.86 12.03 28.74
C LEU A 347 24.81 11.23 29.66
N GLU A 348 26.09 11.17 29.31
CA GLU A 348 27.08 10.43 30.10
C GLU A 348 28.05 11.32 30.86
N GLY A 349 28.32 12.52 30.36
CA GLY A 349 29.28 13.41 30.98
C GLY A 349 29.03 14.87 30.69
N GLN A 350 29.53 15.73 31.59
CA GLN A 350 29.47 17.17 31.41
C GLN A 350 30.68 17.88 32.02
N GLY A 351 30.96 19.09 31.53
CA GLY A 351 31.99 20.00 32.01
C GLY A 351 31.55 21.46 31.85
N ASP A 352 32.46 22.39 32.14
CA ASP A 352 32.17 23.82 32.18
C ASP A 352 33.18 24.68 31.42
N LEU A 353 32.68 25.58 30.58
CA LEU A 353 33.45 26.64 29.93
C LEU A 353 32.56 27.84 29.59
N LYS A 354 32.87 29.04 30.11
CA LYS A 354 32.10 30.28 29.86
C LYS A 354 32.76 31.22 28.85
N ALA A 355 33.38 30.65 27.81
CA ALA A 355 34.09 31.40 26.78
C ALA A 355 33.81 30.82 25.40
N ALA A 356 34.00 31.62 24.35
CA ALA A 356 33.90 31.13 22.98
C ALA A 356 35.04 30.14 22.66
N VAL A 357 34.86 29.35 21.60
CA VAL A 357 35.93 28.54 21.04
C VAL A 357 37.06 29.45 20.53
N THR A 358 38.31 29.16 20.88
CA THR A 358 39.47 30.03 20.59
C THR A 358 40.09 29.84 19.20
N ALA A 359 39.90 28.68 18.57
CA ALA A 359 40.32 28.40 17.19
C ALA A 359 39.14 28.04 16.28
N PRO A 360 38.12 28.91 16.14
CA PRO A 360 36.92 28.60 15.36
C PRO A 360 37.18 28.47 13.86
N ASN A 361 38.30 29.02 13.37
CA ASN A 361 38.69 28.99 11.96
C ASN A 361 39.71 27.88 11.64
N ALA A 362 40.01 26.99 12.59
CA ALA A 362 40.79 25.79 12.28
C ALA A 362 39.91 24.85 11.43
N PRO A 363 40.46 24.23 10.36
CA PRO A 363 39.74 23.22 9.60
C PRO A 363 39.32 22.06 10.49
N VAL A 364 38.10 21.57 10.31
CA VAL A 364 37.64 20.35 10.97
C VAL A 364 38.17 19.16 10.19
N SER A 365 38.71 18.19 10.93
CA SER A 365 39.14 16.91 10.39
C SER A 365 38.37 15.77 11.05
N ILE A 366 38.03 14.75 10.27
CA ILE A 366 37.41 13.49 10.70
C ILE A 366 38.38 12.35 10.38
N GLY A 367 38.55 11.39 11.28
CA GLY A 367 39.49 10.28 11.11
C GLY A 367 40.88 10.52 11.73
N ALA A 368 41.31 11.78 11.81
CA ALA A 368 42.57 12.15 12.48
C ALA A 368 42.56 13.59 12.99
N LEU A 369 43.51 13.90 13.88
CA LEU A 369 43.88 15.28 14.20
C LEU A 369 45.39 15.38 14.45
N PHE A 370 46.13 15.88 13.47
CA PHE A 370 47.60 15.84 13.42
C PHE A 370 48.14 14.41 13.28
N ASP A 371 48.79 13.86 14.32
CA ASP A 371 49.41 12.53 14.31
C ASP A 371 48.58 11.54 15.17
N ASP A 372 47.33 11.89 15.49
CA ASP A 372 46.45 11.17 16.41
C ASP A 372 45.27 10.54 15.65
N ASP A 373 45.59 9.58 14.78
CA ASP A 373 44.65 8.91 13.88
C ASP A 373 43.76 7.92 14.62
N MET A 374 42.51 7.77 14.17
CA MET A 374 41.65 6.67 14.58
C MET A 374 41.68 5.54 13.55
N VAL A 375 41.31 4.34 14.00
CA VAL A 375 41.09 3.20 13.10
C VAL A 375 39.67 2.70 13.29
N GLY A 376 38.85 2.74 12.25
CA GLY A 376 37.45 2.33 12.32
C GLY A 376 36.57 3.03 11.30
N PHE A 377 35.31 3.16 11.64
CA PHE A 377 34.25 3.59 10.73
C PHE A 377 33.52 4.79 11.33
N ILE A 378 33.16 5.76 10.50
CA ILE A 378 32.31 6.89 10.88
C ILE A 378 31.15 6.99 9.91
N ASP A 379 30.00 7.31 10.47
CA ASP A 379 28.78 7.51 9.72
C ASP A 379 27.99 8.73 10.24
N GLU A 380 27.09 9.27 9.41
CA GLU A 380 25.98 10.12 9.87
C GLU A 380 26.41 11.34 10.71
N VAL A 381 27.29 12.16 10.14
CA VAL A 381 27.91 13.31 10.81
C VAL A 381 27.09 14.58 10.64
N GLY A 382 26.55 15.13 11.72
CA GLY A 382 25.76 16.36 11.72
C GLY A 382 26.35 17.48 12.56
N PHE A 383 26.21 18.73 12.11
CA PHE A 383 26.56 19.95 12.84
C PHE A 383 25.35 20.87 12.97
N TRP A 384 25.11 21.42 14.16
CA TRP A 384 24.05 22.39 14.42
C TRP A 384 24.61 23.70 14.97
N SER A 385 23.93 24.80 14.65
CA SER A 385 24.24 26.15 15.15
C SER A 385 23.91 26.37 16.63
N LEU A 386 23.30 25.39 17.32
CA LEU A 386 22.93 25.46 18.73
C LEU A 386 23.27 24.18 19.50
N ALA A 387 23.20 24.26 20.83
CA ALA A 387 23.29 23.10 21.72
C ALA A 387 21.96 22.32 21.73
N LEU A 388 21.97 21.11 21.19
CA LEU A 388 20.83 20.20 21.19
C LEU A 388 20.42 19.84 22.62
N THR A 389 19.12 19.68 22.81
CA THR A 389 18.54 19.25 24.09
C THR A 389 18.68 17.74 24.26
N ASP A 390 18.62 17.26 25.51
CA ASP A 390 18.62 15.83 25.83
C ASP A 390 17.51 15.07 25.05
N ARG A 391 16.36 15.73 24.80
CA ARG A 391 15.24 15.18 24.01
C ARG A 391 15.58 15.06 22.52
N ASN A 392 16.22 16.08 21.94
CA ASN A 392 16.65 16.01 20.55
C ASN A 392 17.73 14.94 20.34
N VAL A 393 18.71 14.86 21.26
CA VAL A 393 19.78 13.86 21.18
C VAL A 393 19.23 12.44 21.29
N ASN A 394 18.28 12.20 22.19
CA ASN A 394 17.63 10.90 22.28
C ASN A 394 16.80 10.57 21.04
N ALA A 395 16.18 11.57 20.40
CA ALA A 395 15.44 11.39 19.16
C ALA A 395 16.36 10.92 18.03
N ILE A 396 17.45 11.66 17.73
CA ILE A 396 18.37 11.35 16.61
C ILE A 396 19.18 10.06 16.81
N TYR A 397 19.21 9.51 18.03
CA TYR A 397 19.71 8.16 18.26
C TYR A 397 18.73 7.08 17.76
N ASN A 398 17.43 7.38 17.75
CA ASN A 398 16.32 6.53 17.29
C ASN A 398 16.49 5.03 17.59
N GLY A 399 16.80 4.72 18.85
CA GLY A 399 16.89 3.34 19.33
C GLY A 399 18.08 2.53 18.80
N GLY A 400 19.01 3.13 18.06
CA GLY A 400 20.12 2.43 17.43
C GLY A 400 20.15 2.61 15.91
N SER A 401 19.05 3.07 15.31
CA SER A 401 18.95 3.25 13.87
C SER A 401 19.17 4.71 13.50
N PRO A 402 20.10 5.06 12.61
CA PRO A 402 20.21 6.42 12.12
C PRO A 402 18.95 6.88 11.38
N VAL A 403 18.77 8.19 11.34
CA VAL A 403 17.64 8.87 10.70
C VAL A 403 18.14 10.13 10.04
N SER A 404 17.46 10.59 9.00
CA SER A 404 17.76 11.83 8.31
C SER A 404 17.69 13.00 9.28
N LEU A 405 18.79 13.74 9.32
CA LEU A 405 18.86 14.97 10.11
C LEU A 405 18.19 16.16 9.39
N LEU A 406 17.81 15.99 8.11
CA LEU A 406 17.24 17.05 7.25
C LEU A 406 15.77 17.34 7.52
N THR A 407 15.07 16.45 8.20
CA THR A 407 13.62 16.55 8.44
C THR A 407 13.33 16.47 9.94
N ASP A 408 12.41 17.31 10.43
CA ASP A 408 11.94 17.21 11.81
C ASP A 408 11.01 15.99 11.96
N TYR A 409 11.23 15.17 13.00
CA TYR A 409 10.37 14.03 13.32
C TYR A 409 10.29 13.84 14.84
N GLY A 410 9.09 13.50 15.33
CA GLY A 410 8.83 13.23 16.74
C GLY A 410 9.38 14.30 17.72
N ASN A 411 10.51 13.96 18.35
CA ASN A 411 11.19 14.77 19.36
C ASN A 411 12.39 15.55 18.81
N TYR A 412 12.78 15.31 17.56
CA TYR A 412 13.78 16.05 16.82
C TYR A 412 13.09 17.19 16.04
N ASP A 413 13.38 18.43 16.44
CA ASP A 413 12.75 19.64 15.92
C ASP A 413 13.81 20.70 15.57
N GLN A 414 14.98 20.25 15.09
CA GLN A 414 16.18 21.06 14.93
C GLN A 414 16.77 21.01 13.51
N SER A 415 16.08 20.45 12.52
CA SER A 415 16.51 20.43 11.11
C SER A 415 16.79 21.85 10.59
N GLY A 416 15.98 22.84 10.97
CA GLY A 416 16.18 24.25 10.61
C GLY A 416 17.42 24.92 11.22
N THR A 417 18.15 24.22 12.10
CA THR A 417 19.40 24.71 12.73
C THR A 417 20.61 23.84 12.40
N LEU A 418 20.39 22.75 11.65
CA LEU A 418 21.43 21.90 11.06
C LEU A 418 22.13 22.71 9.96
N THR A 419 23.45 22.81 10.07
CA THR A 419 24.29 23.66 9.21
C THR A 419 25.24 22.89 8.32
N ALA A 420 25.54 21.64 8.67
CA ALA A 420 26.26 20.70 7.81
C ALA A 420 25.84 19.26 8.15
N TYR A 421 25.76 18.41 7.13
CA TYR A 421 25.39 17.00 7.29
C TYR A 421 26.07 16.12 6.26
N TYR A 422 26.83 15.14 6.71
CA TYR A 422 27.58 14.21 5.88
C TYR A 422 27.08 12.81 6.15
N ARG A 423 26.64 12.15 5.08
CA ARG A 423 26.17 10.76 5.07
C ARG A 423 27.30 9.74 4.98
N MET A 424 28.55 10.22 4.86
CA MET A 424 29.78 9.43 4.98
C MET A 424 29.82 8.19 4.08
N GLY A 425 29.21 8.23 2.90
CA GLY A 425 29.16 7.09 1.99
C GLY A 425 27.85 7.01 1.23
N ASP A 426 26.72 7.34 1.85
CA ASP A 426 25.42 7.23 1.19
C ASP A 426 25.26 8.30 0.09
N GLY A 427 25.45 7.88 -1.17
CA GLY A 427 25.38 8.78 -2.33
C GLY A 427 26.67 9.56 -2.59
N ASP A 428 27.75 9.25 -1.87
CA ASP A 428 29.04 9.92 -2.00
C ASP A 428 29.92 9.31 -3.12
N THR A 429 30.92 10.08 -3.55
CA THR A 429 31.92 9.60 -4.50
C THR A 429 33.28 10.19 -4.16
N LEU A 430 34.19 9.31 -3.74
CA LEU A 430 35.54 9.68 -3.33
C LEU A 430 36.30 10.45 -4.43
N PRO A 431 37.13 11.44 -4.04
CA PRO A 431 37.49 11.79 -2.67
C PRO A 431 36.48 12.73 -1.98
N THR A 432 35.32 13.00 -2.57
CA THR A 432 34.37 13.96 -2.02
C THR A 432 33.29 13.27 -1.20
N ILE A 433 33.08 13.75 0.03
CA ILE A 433 31.92 13.46 0.86
C ILE A 433 31.03 14.70 0.86
N ALA A 434 29.79 14.57 0.43
CA ALA A 434 28.86 15.67 0.24
C ALA A 434 28.35 16.22 1.57
N ASP A 435 28.12 17.54 1.59
CA ASP A 435 27.39 18.21 2.65
C ASP A 435 25.94 18.41 2.19
N HIS A 436 25.01 17.71 2.82
CA HIS A 436 23.59 17.66 2.46
C HIS A 436 22.76 18.78 3.10
N ALA A 437 23.28 19.43 4.15
CA ALA A 437 22.59 20.54 4.81
C ALA A 437 23.20 21.91 4.49
N GLY A 438 24.47 21.95 4.10
CA GLY A 438 25.23 23.16 3.84
C GLY A 438 25.87 23.21 2.44
N ALA A 439 27.06 23.78 2.39
CA ALA A 439 27.83 23.97 1.15
C ALA A 439 29.33 23.72 1.38
N HIS A 440 29.67 22.89 2.35
CA HIS A 440 31.05 22.63 2.80
C HIS A 440 31.45 21.16 2.59
N PRO A 441 31.51 20.65 1.35
CA PRO A 441 31.85 19.24 1.12
C PRO A 441 33.22 18.88 1.71
N GLY A 442 33.33 17.66 2.22
CA GLY A 442 34.56 17.10 2.73
C GLY A 442 35.43 16.53 1.61
N THR A 443 36.75 16.58 1.80
CA THR A 443 37.72 15.94 0.91
C THR A 443 38.52 14.88 1.68
N LEU A 444 38.45 13.64 1.23
CA LEU A 444 39.24 12.54 1.77
C LEU A 444 40.70 12.73 1.34
N ILE A 445 41.58 12.70 2.33
CA ILE A 445 43.01 12.85 2.19
C ILE A 445 43.65 11.49 2.48
N ASP A 446 44.65 11.14 1.66
CA ASP A 446 45.43 9.90 1.76
C ASP A 446 44.62 8.60 1.68
N GLY A 447 43.40 8.66 1.13
CA GLY A 447 42.60 7.47 0.82
C GLY A 447 43.10 6.70 -0.41
N GLU A 448 42.96 5.38 -0.34
CA GLU A 448 43.27 4.38 -1.35
C GLU A 448 42.07 4.06 -2.28
N GLY A 449 40.87 4.55 -1.94
CA GLY A 449 39.66 4.51 -2.78
C GLY A 449 38.69 3.37 -2.47
N ASP A 450 38.90 2.65 -1.37
CA ASP A 450 38.04 1.58 -0.84
C ASP A 450 37.34 1.98 0.47
N GLU A 451 37.41 3.25 0.87
CA GLU A 451 36.90 3.72 2.16
C GLU A 451 35.38 3.72 2.28
N LEU A 452 34.64 3.63 1.16
CA LEU A 452 33.18 3.53 1.21
C LEU A 452 32.76 2.07 1.34
N VAL A 453 32.34 1.68 2.54
CA VAL A 453 32.09 0.28 2.89
C VAL A 453 30.66 0.04 3.31
N ASN A 454 30.12 -1.13 2.96
CA ASN A 454 28.79 -1.56 3.35
C ASN A 454 28.79 -2.11 4.78
N ASP A 455 28.68 -1.18 5.71
CA ASP A 455 28.61 -1.43 7.15
C ASP A 455 27.97 -0.22 7.81
N THR A 456 26.84 -0.37 8.49
CA THR A 456 26.12 0.77 9.08
C THR A 456 25.66 0.50 10.50
N PRO A 457 25.37 1.57 11.26
CA PRO A 457 24.91 1.48 12.64
C PRO A 457 23.69 0.60 12.90
#